data_AF-A0A0N4XZK1-F1
#
_entry.id   AF-A0A0N4XZK1-F1
#
_cell.length_a   1.000
_cell.length_b   1.000
_cell.length_c   1.000
_cell.angle_alpha   90.00
_cell.angle_beta   90.00
_cell.angle_gamma   90.00
#
_symmetry.space_group_name_H-M   'P 1'
#
loop_
_entity.id
_entity.type
_entity.pdbx_description
1 polymer ?
#
loop_
_entity_poly.entity_id
_entity_poly.type
_entity_poly.pdbx_seq_one_letter_code
_entity_poly.pdbx_strand_id
1 'polypeptide(L)'
;MIDCVFDCEMEPESYCKQSQFKDVDRSGDNLLEGLKSVLRKVYIAEAILFKRLESTSTAEEADHLYAGLTKLNEVESSLQLRILHHLSPISPCDSEQEE
;
A
#
# COMPACT_ATOMS: atom_id res chain seq x y z
N MET A 1 -18.52 0.00 34.41
CA MET A 1 -17.49 -1.05 34.48
C MET A 1 -17.70 -1.91 33.25
N ILE A 2 -16.99 -1.58 32.18
CA ILE A 2 -16.88 -2.38 30.95
C ILE A 2 -15.37 -2.52 30.77
N ASP A 3 -14.89 -3.71 31.08
CA ASP A 3 -13.56 -4.19 30.74
C ASP A 3 -13.52 -4.39 29.23
N CYS A 4 -12.69 -3.62 28.52
CA CYS A 4 -12.28 -3.94 27.17
C CYS A 4 -10.82 -3.56 27.00
N VAL A 5 -10.01 -4.59 27.20
CA VAL A 5 -8.58 -4.72 26.97
C VAL A 5 -8.27 -4.38 25.50
N PHE A 6 -7.47 -3.33 25.30
CA PHE A 6 -6.62 -3.18 24.12
C PHE A 6 -5.24 -2.72 24.62
N ASP A 7 -4.54 -3.62 25.32
CA ASP A 7 -3.10 -3.53 25.50
C ASP A 7 -2.44 -3.83 24.16
N CYS A 8 -2.19 -2.78 23.39
CA CYS A 8 -1.25 -2.82 22.27
C CYS A 8 0.09 -2.32 22.81
N GLU A 9 0.76 -3.14 23.62
CA GLU A 9 2.16 -2.91 23.96
C GLU A 9 3.00 -3.15 22.70
N MET A 10 3.36 -2.06 22.02
CA MET A 10 4.34 -2.08 20.96
C MET A 10 5.72 -2.10 21.62
N GLU A 11 6.35 -3.28 21.69
CA GLU A 11 7.75 -3.39 22.10
C GLU A 11 8.63 -2.50 21.18
N PRO A 12 9.61 -1.76 21.72
CA PRO A 12 10.55 -1.03 20.89
C PRO A 12 11.56 -2.03 20.32
N GLU A 13 11.42 -2.36 19.04
CA GLU A 13 12.41 -3.20 18.37
C GLU A 13 13.79 -2.53 18.44
N SER A 14 14.71 -3.31 18.96
CA SER A 14 16.10 -3.02 19.31
C SER A 14 16.91 -2.36 18.19
N TYR A 15 17.73 -1.39 18.60
CA TYR A 15 18.85 -0.81 17.86
C TYR A 15 19.53 -1.76 16.87
N CYS A 16 19.35 -1.52 15.58
CA CYS A 16 20.23 -2.06 14.55
C CYS A 16 21.29 -1.01 14.22
N LYS A 17 22.50 -1.20 14.75
CA LYS A 17 23.68 -0.44 14.32
C LYS A 17 24.23 -1.06 13.02
N GLN A 18 24.67 -0.16 12.15
CA GLN A 18 25.55 -0.32 10.97
C GLN A 18 24.90 -0.73 9.65
N SER A 19 24.84 0.24 8.73
CA SER A 19 25.74 0.21 7.56
C SER A 19 25.76 1.60 6.90
N GLN A 20 26.90 2.27 7.00
CA GLN A 20 27.28 3.37 6.11
C GLN A 20 27.62 2.77 4.75
N PHE A 21 26.64 2.66 3.85
CA PHE A 21 26.91 2.47 2.43
C PHE A 21 25.92 3.27 1.59
N LYS A 22 26.48 4.33 0.98
CA LYS A 22 26.06 5.03 -0.25
C LYS A 22 24.76 5.87 -0.20
N ASP A 23 24.97 7.17 -0.05
CA ASP A 23 24.07 8.28 -0.43
C ASP A 23 23.97 8.45 -1.96
N VAL A 24 23.51 7.44 -2.68
CA VAL A 24 23.09 7.57 -4.08
C VAL A 24 21.82 6.72 -4.25
N ASP A 25 20.71 7.34 -4.67
CA ASP A 25 19.39 6.74 -5.00
C ASP A 25 18.32 6.47 -3.91
N ARG A 26 18.35 7.11 -2.74
CA ARG A 26 17.26 6.97 -1.74
C ARG A 26 15.93 7.65 -2.09
N SER A 27 15.84 8.50 -3.11
CA SER A 27 14.61 9.27 -3.37
C SER A 27 13.52 8.48 -4.09
N GLY A 28 13.90 7.55 -4.97
CA GLY A 28 12.96 6.66 -5.68
C GLY A 28 12.28 5.65 -4.77
N ASP A 29 13.00 5.17 -3.76
CA ASP A 29 12.50 4.16 -2.80
C ASP A 29 11.39 4.71 -1.90
N ASN A 30 11.50 5.97 -1.43
CA ASN A 30 10.50 6.57 -0.55
C ASN A 30 9.14 6.76 -1.25
N LEU A 31 9.16 7.14 -2.53
CA LEU A 31 7.93 7.30 -3.31
C LEU A 31 7.29 5.95 -3.63
N LEU A 32 8.09 4.96 -4.03
CA LEU A 32 7.62 3.60 -4.28
C LEU A 32 7.05 2.95 -3.01
N GLU A 33 7.72 3.11 -1.86
CA GLU A 33 7.24 2.65 -0.57
C GLU A 33 5.94 3.37 -0.16
N GLY A 34 5.87 4.67 -0.39
CA GLY A 34 4.65 5.46 -0.21
C GLY A 34 3.49 4.94 -1.07
N LEU A 35 3.72 4.69 -2.37
CA LEU A 35 2.71 4.15 -3.28
C LEU A 35 2.25 2.74 -2.86
N LYS A 36 3.18 1.85 -2.48
CA LYS A 36 2.86 0.51 -1.94
C LYS A 36 2.05 0.60 -0.64
N SER A 37 2.39 1.55 0.24
CA SER A 37 1.66 1.80 1.49
C SER A 37 0.24 2.27 1.21
N VAL A 38 0.04 3.18 0.26
CA VAL A 38 -1.30 3.61 -0.17
C VAL A 38 -2.08 2.45 -0.79
N LEU A 39 -1.45 1.65 -1.67
CA LEU A 39 -2.09 0.48 -2.27
C LEU A 39 -2.56 -0.53 -1.21
N ARG A 40 -1.74 -0.77 -0.18
CA ARG A 40 -2.14 -1.61 0.96
C ARG A 40 -3.39 -1.05 1.67
N LYS A 41 -3.49 0.27 1.84
CA LYS A 41 -4.67 0.91 2.45
C LYS A 41 -5.92 0.76 1.58
N VAL A 42 -5.78 0.81 0.25
CA VAL A 42 -6.89 0.57 -0.69
C VAL A 42 -7.45 -0.84 -0.49
N TYR A 43 -6.60 -1.87 -0.50
CA TYR A 43 -7.05 -3.25 -0.28
C TYR A 43 -7.71 -3.48 1.09
N ILE A 44 -7.20 -2.83 2.15
CA ILE A 44 -7.84 -2.89 3.47
C ILE A 44 -9.23 -2.25 3.42
N ALA A 45 -9.36 -1.08 2.79
CA ALA A 45 -10.63 -0.40 2.64
C ALA A 45 -11.64 -1.22 1.83
N GLU A 46 -11.21 -1.87 0.75
CA GLU A 46 -12.05 -2.77 -0.04
C GLU A 46 -12.55 -3.95 0.79
N ALA A 47 -11.66 -4.61 1.54
CA ALA A 47 -12.05 -5.72 2.41
C ALA A 47 -13.07 -5.29 3.48
N ILE A 48 -12.96 -4.07 4.01
CA ILE A 48 -13.94 -3.50 4.94
C ILE A 48 -15.29 -3.28 4.24
N LEU A 49 -15.30 -2.72 3.03
CA LEU A 49 -16.52 -2.48 2.27
C LEU A 49 -17.22 -3.79 1.88
N PHE A 50 -16.48 -4.82 1.47
CA PHE A 50 -17.04 -6.15 1.20
C PHE A 50 -17.71 -6.75 2.44
N LYS A 51 -17.05 -6.71 3.60
CA LYS A 51 -17.66 -7.16 4.86
C LYS A 51 -18.92 -6.37 5.22
N ARG A 52 -18.94 -5.07 4.95
CA ARG A 52 -20.13 -4.25 5.18
C ARG A 52 -21.27 -4.64 4.25
N LEU A 53 -20.98 -4.87 2.96
CA LEU A 53 -21.97 -5.34 1.99
C LEU A 53 -22.61 -6.67 2.40
N GLU A 54 -21.81 -7.63 2.91
CA GLU A 54 -22.33 -8.90 3.44
C GLU A 54 -23.32 -8.72 4.60
N SER A 55 -23.14 -7.67 5.40
CA SER A 55 -24.01 -7.35 6.55
C SER A 55 -25.11 -6.33 6.26
N THR A 56 -25.19 -5.81 5.02
CA THR A 56 -26.11 -4.71 4.67
C THR A 56 -27.53 -5.23 4.49
N SER A 57 -28.51 -4.51 5.05
CA SER A 57 -29.93 -4.88 5.00
C SER A 57 -30.78 -3.96 4.12
N THR A 58 -30.20 -2.88 3.59
CA THR A 58 -30.93 -1.89 2.77
C THR A 58 -30.29 -1.74 1.40
N ALA A 59 -31.13 -1.57 0.36
CA ALA A 59 -30.67 -1.37 -1.01
C ALA A 59 -29.87 -0.06 -1.17
N GLU A 60 -30.29 1.00 -0.49
CA GLU A 60 -29.64 2.32 -0.56
C GLU A 60 -28.21 2.29 0.03
N GLU A 61 -28.02 1.62 1.17
CA GLU A 61 -26.68 1.45 1.75
C GLU A 61 -25.80 0.56 0.87
N ALA A 62 -26.36 -0.51 0.29
CA ALA A 62 -25.64 -1.38 -0.63
C ALA A 62 -25.15 -0.60 -1.87
N ASP A 63 -26.01 0.22 -2.47
CA ASP A 63 -25.67 1.07 -3.62
C ASP A 63 -24.54 2.06 -3.27
N HIS A 64 -24.59 2.66 -2.07
CA HIS A 64 -23.53 3.55 -1.59
C HIS A 64 -22.20 2.81 -1.37
N LEU A 65 -22.23 1.59 -0.84
CA LEU A 65 -21.04 0.76 -0.65
C LEU A 65 -20.44 0.31 -1.99
N TYR A 66 -21.28 -0.06 -2.97
CA TYR A 66 -20.83 -0.37 -4.33
C TYR A 66 -20.19 0.84 -5.01
N ALA A 67 -20.76 2.04 -4.86
CA ALA A 67 -20.14 3.27 -5.36
C ALA A 67 -18.78 3.53 -4.70
N GLY A 68 -18.61 3.17 -3.43
CA GLY A 68 -17.34 3.20 -2.71
C GLY A 68 -16.31 2.24 -3.31
N LEU A 69 -16.70 0.99 -3.59
CA LEU A 69 -15.82 -0.01 -4.22
C LEU A 69 -15.37 0.43 -5.62
N THR A 70 -16.27 0.96 -6.45
CA THR A 70 -15.93 1.45 -7.79
C THR A 70 -14.84 2.52 -7.73
N LYS A 71 -14.94 3.47 -6.79
CA LYS A 71 -13.93 4.52 -6.59
C LYS A 71 -12.59 3.95 -6.12
N LEU A 72 -12.59 2.92 -5.25
CA LEU A 72 -11.35 2.28 -4.81
C LEU A 72 -10.64 1.57 -5.95
N ASN A 73 -11.38 0.86 -6.82
CA ASN A 73 -10.84 0.21 -8.01
C ASN A 73 -10.19 1.21 -9.01
N GLU A 74 -10.78 2.40 -9.16
CA GLU A 74 -10.17 3.48 -9.97
C GLU A 74 -8.83 3.96 -9.36
N VAL A 75 -8.78 4.10 -8.03
CA VAL A 75 -7.56 4.49 -7.31
C VAL A 75 -6.49 3.40 -7.38
N GLU A 76 -6.87 2.14 -7.21
CA GLU A 76 -5.99 0.98 -7.36
C GLU A 76 -5.32 0.97 -8.73
N SER A 77 -6.12 1.08 -9.80
CA SER A 77 -5.65 1.10 -11.18
C SER A 77 -4.64 2.22 -11.43
N SER A 78 -4.92 3.42 -10.91
CA SER A 78 -4.02 4.57 -11.01
C SER A 78 -2.70 4.38 -10.24
N LEU A 79 -2.75 3.77 -9.06
CA LEU A 79 -1.56 3.49 -8.24
C LEU A 79 -0.69 2.40 -8.86
N GLN A 80 -1.29 1.32 -9.37
CA GLN A 80 -0.55 0.24 -10.03
C GLN A 80 0.20 0.75 -11.26
N LEU A 81 -0.41 1.60 -12.09
CA LEU A 81 0.27 2.23 -13.21
C LEU A 81 1.47 3.09 -12.77
N ARG A 82 1.33 3.86 -11.69
CA ARG A 82 2.44 4.67 -11.14
C ARG A 82 3.56 3.81 -10.58
N ILE A 83 3.23 2.72 -9.89
CA ILE A 83 4.20 1.76 -9.37
C ILE A 83 4.98 1.10 -10.52
N LEU A 84 4.27 0.65 -11.57
CA LEU A 84 4.89 0.06 -12.75
C LEU A 84 5.78 1.05 -13.49
N HIS A 85 5.39 2.32 -13.60
CA HIS A 85 6.26 3.37 -14.17
C HIS A 85 7.51 3.63 -13.33
N HIS A 86 7.45 3.48 -12.01
CA HIS A 86 8.62 3.57 -11.14
C HIS A 86 9.56 2.39 -11.27
N LEU A 87 9.04 1.21 -11.63
CA LEU A 87 9.82 0.05 -12.05
C LEU A 87 10.20 0.26 -13.52
N SER A 88 11.14 1.18 -13.79
CA SER A 88 11.67 1.33 -15.15
C SER A 88 12.08 -0.05 -15.68
N PRO A 89 11.74 -0.40 -16.93
CA PRO A 89 12.20 -1.66 -17.51
C PRO A 89 13.71 -1.67 -17.43
N ILE A 90 14.28 -2.81 -17.02
CA ILE A 90 15.71 -3.06 -17.12
C ILE A 90 16.12 -2.65 -18.54
N SER A 91 16.83 -1.53 -18.66
CA SER A 91 17.33 -1.09 -19.95
C SER A 91 18.37 -2.13 -20.38
N PRO A 92 18.29 -2.72 -21.57
CA PRO A 92 19.28 -3.71 -22.01
C PRO A 92 20.68 -3.11 -22.29
N CYS A 93 20.97 -1.90 -21.80
CA CYS A 93 22.25 -1.22 -22.01
C CYS A 93 23.35 -1.54 -20.98
N ASP A 94 23.12 -2.39 -19.99
CA ASP A 94 24.19 -2.83 -19.07
C ASP A 94 24.92 -4.10 -19.55
N SER A 95 24.74 -4.52 -20.81
CA SER A 95 25.38 -5.73 -21.35
C SER A 95 26.67 -5.48 -22.16
N GLU A 96 27.18 -4.25 -22.24
CA GLU A 96 28.44 -3.98 -22.96
C GLU A 96 29.35 -3.01 -22.20
N GLN A 97 29.98 -3.46 -21.12
CA GLN A 97 31.29 -2.95 -20.68
C GLN A 97 31.90 -3.82 -19.57
N GLU A 98 32.48 -4.96 -19.96
CA GLU A 98 33.64 -5.55 -19.30
C GLU A 98 34.78 -5.51 -20.35
N GLU A 99 35.69 -4.54 -20.20
CA GLU A 99 37.04 -4.61 -20.79
C GLU A 99 37.98 -5.41 -19.87
#